data_AF-X0UUY5-F1
#
_entry.id   AF-X0UUY5-F1
#
_cell.length_a   1.000
_cell.length_b   1.000
_cell.length_c   1.000
_cell.angle_alpha   90.00
_cell.angle_beta   90.00
_cell.angle_gamma   90.00
#
_symmetry.space_group_name_H-M   'P 1'
#
loop_
_entity.id
_entity.type
_entity.pdbx_description
1 polymer ?
#
loop_
_entity_poly.entity_id
_entity_poly.type
_entity_poly.pdbx_seq_one_letter_code
_entity_poly.pdbx_strand_id
1 'polypeptide(L)'
;GYEIGGGSIRIHNAELQRKVFNLLGYSDGEADSRFGHMLEAFEYGAPPHGGIALGLDRIVMLLAGEETIREVIAFPKTQAAMDLTFNAPSPVTEEQLAELHLRLREES
;
A
#
# COMPACT_ATOMS: atom_id res chain seq x y z
N GLY A 1 -22.99 -6.52 0.88
CA GLY A 1 -21.99 -7.59 0.75
C GLY A 1 -20.62 -7.02 1.03
N TYR A 2 -19.66 -7.85 1.46
CA TYR A 2 -18.29 -7.40 1.73
C TYR A 2 -17.39 -7.75 0.55
N GLU A 3 -16.53 -6.83 0.13
CA GLU A 3 -15.43 -7.14 -0.78
C GLU A 3 -14.36 -7.90 0.01
N ILE A 4 -14.26 -9.20 -0.25
CA ILE A 4 -13.31 -10.12 0.41
C ILE A 4 -12.00 -10.27 -0.37
N GLY A 5 -11.93 -9.70 -1.58
CA GLY A 5 -10.74 -9.73 -2.42
C GLY A 5 -11.02 -9.26 -3.83
N GLY A 6 -9.92 -8.99 -4.54
CA GLY A 6 -9.96 -8.44 -5.89
C GLY A 6 -8.62 -8.63 -6.59
N GLY A 7 -8.66 -8.60 -7.92
CA GLY A 7 -7.50 -8.91 -8.75
C GLY A 7 -7.68 -8.49 -10.18
N SER A 8 -6.59 -8.52 -10.94
CA SER A 8 -6.63 -8.28 -12.38
C SER A 8 -5.51 -9.01 -13.09
N ILE A 9 -5.70 -9.17 -14.40
CA ILE A 9 -4.58 -9.37 -15.32
C ILE A 9 -3.82 -8.05 -15.44
N ARG A 10 -2.50 -8.13 -15.56
CA ARG A 10 -1.61 -6.97 -15.61
C ARG A 10 -1.12 -6.75 -17.03
N ILE A 11 -0.87 -5.48 -17.34
CA ILE A 11 -0.15 -5.10 -18.55
C ILE A 11 1.31 -5.51 -18.36
N HIS A 12 1.85 -6.22 -19.35
CA HIS A 12 3.25 -6.66 -19.38
C HIS A 12 4.00 -6.10 -20.59
N ASN A 13 3.35 -5.23 -21.37
CA ASN A 13 3.92 -4.56 -22.52
C ASN A 13 4.23 -3.09 -22.15
N ALA A 14 5.49 -2.69 -22.26
CA ALA A 14 5.95 -1.36 -21.86
C ALA A 14 5.26 -0.23 -22.64
N GLU A 15 5.09 -0.39 -23.96
CA GLU A 15 4.46 0.62 -24.81
C GLU A 15 2.99 0.85 -24.42
N LEU A 16 2.24 -0.23 -24.17
CA LEU A 16 0.86 -0.16 -23.69
C LEU A 16 0.78 0.50 -22.31
N GLN A 17 1.70 0.15 -21.40
CA GLN A 17 1.72 0.74 -20.06
C GLN A 17 2.03 2.25 -20.12
N ARG A 18 2.94 2.70 -21.01
CA ARG A 18 3.21 4.12 -21.26
C ARG A 18 1.98 4.85 -21.78
N LYS A 19 1.23 4.27 -22.72
CA LYS A 19 -0.05 4.85 -23.19
C LYS A 19 -1.04 5.03 -22.05
N VAL A 20 -1.15 4.04 -21.15
CA VAL A 20 -2.02 4.15 -19.96
C VAL A 20 -1.55 5.26 -19.03
N PHE A 21 -0.24 5.39 -18.77
CA PHE A 21 0.28 6.50 -17.96
C PHE A 21 -0.01 7.87 -18.57
N ASN A 22 0.13 8.01 -19.88
CA ASN A 22 -0.20 9.26 -20.58
C ASN A 22 -1.70 9.59 -20.46
N LEU A 23 -2.59 8.58 -20.54
CA LEU A 23 -4.03 8.77 -20.32
C LEU A 23 -4.37 9.18 -18.86
N LEU A 24 -3.55 8.75 -17.90
CA LEU A 24 -3.67 9.15 -16.49
C LEU A 24 -3.02 10.51 -16.19
N GLY A 25 -2.44 11.17 -17.20
CA GLY A 25 -1.88 12.52 -17.10
C GLY A 25 -0.41 12.58 -16.68
N TYR A 26 0.30 11.45 -16.68
CA TYR A 26 1.76 11.47 -16.49
C TYR A 26 2.45 11.86 -17.78
N SER A 27 3.47 12.71 -17.69
CA SER A 27 4.45 12.86 -18.76
C SER A 27 5.41 11.67 -18.80
N ASP A 28 6.10 11.47 -19.94
CA ASP A 28 7.07 10.37 -20.08
C ASP A 28 8.18 10.43 -19.01
N GLY A 29 8.67 11.64 -18.68
CA GLY A 29 9.70 11.83 -17.64
C GLY A 29 9.21 11.51 -16.22
N GLU A 30 7.95 11.84 -15.89
CA GLU A 30 7.34 11.44 -14.62
C GLU A 30 7.12 9.93 -14.54
N ALA A 31 6.69 9.32 -15.65
CA ALA A 31 6.53 7.87 -15.73
C ALA A 31 7.88 7.16 -15.55
N ASP A 32 8.95 7.63 -16.19
CA ASP A 32 10.29 7.04 -16.08
C ASP A 32 10.88 7.22 -14.68
N SER A 33 10.78 8.41 -14.09
CA SER A 33 11.32 8.68 -12.75
C SER A 33 10.63 7.84 -11.65
N ARG A 34 9.33 7.57 -11.78
CA ARG A 34 8.55 6.83 -10.77
C ARG A 34 8.48 5.33 -11.05
N PHE A 35 8.41 4.94 -12.33
CA PHE A 35 8.08 3.58 -12.76
C PHE A 35 9.05 3.02 -13.81
N GLY A 36 10.17 3.70 -14.12
CA GLY A 36 11.11 3.28 -15.16
C GLY A 36 11.67 1.87 -14.94
N HIS A 37 12.00 1.51 -13.70
CA HIS A 37 12.44 0.15 -13.35
C HIS A 37 11.42 -0.94 -13.73
N MET A 38 10.12 -0.66 -13.60
CA MET A 38 9.06 -1.58 -13.99
C MET A 38 8.92 -1.66 -15.51
N LEU A 39 9.01 -0.52 -16.20
CA LEU A 39 8.93 -0.46 -17.66
C LEU A 39 10.12 -1.18 -18.31
N GLU A 40 11.33 -1.02 -17.77
CA GLU A 40 12.53 -1.73 -18.20
C GLU A 40 12.37 -3.25 -18.00
N ALA A 41 11.82 -3.68 -16.86
CA ALA A 41 11.56 -5.09 -16.62
C ALA A 41 10.59 -5.71 -17.66
N PHE A 42 9.63 -4.94 -18.18
CA PHE A 42 8.74 -5.41 -19.25
C PHE A 42 9.48 -5.59 -20.59
N GLU A 43 10.48 -4.75 -20.87
CA GLU A 43 11.30 -4.83 -22.08
C GLU A 43 12.17 -6.10 -22.12
N TYR A 44 12.58 -6.62 -20.96
CA TYR A 44 13.29 -7.90 -20.86
C TYR A 44 12.39 -9.15 -20.94
N GLY A 45 11.09 -8.97 -21.25
CA GLY A 45 10.19 -10.09 -21.54
C GLY A 45 9.39 -10.57 -20.33
N ALA A 46 8.83 -9.65 -19.54
CA ALA A 46 7.84 -10.00 -18.52
C ALA A 46 6.66 -10.76 -19.16
N PRO A 47 6.29 -11.96 -18.67
CA PRO A 47 5.23 -12.76 -19.27
C PRO A 47 3.84 -12.15 -18.98
N PRO A 48 2.79 -12.57 -19.72
CA PRO A 48 1.42 -12.33 -19.30
C PRO A 48 1.20 -12.84 -17.88
N HIS A 49 0.80 -11.95 -16.99
CA HIS A 49 0.66 -12.25 -15.57
C HIS A 49 -0.59 -11.61 -14.97
N GLY A 50 -1.07 -12.18 -13.88
CA GLY A 50 -2.25 -11.73 -13.15
C GLY A 50 -2.20 -12.25 -11.73
N GLY A 51 -3.01 -11.64 -10.87
CA GLY A 51 -3.09 -12.04 -9.48
C GLY A 51 -4.33 -11.50 -8.78
N ILE A 52 -4.56 -12.03 -7.59
CA ILE A 52 -5.65 -11.65 -6.69
C ILE A 52 -5.09 -11.47 -5.29
N ALA A 53 -5.63 -10.50 -4.56
CA ALA A 53 -5.39 -10.31 -3.14
C ALA A 53 -6.70 -10.49 -2.37
N LEU A 54 -6.62 -11.19 -1.24
CA LEU A 54 -7.75 -11.42 -0.36
C LEU A 54 -7.60 -10.60 0.92
N GLY A 55 -8.71 -10.03 1.40
CA GLY A 55 -8.77 -9.33 2.68
C GLY A 55 -8.91 -10.33 3.82
N LEU A 56 -7.77 -10.82 4.32
CA LEU A 56 -7.72 -11.86 5.36
C LEU A 56 -8.59 -11.51 6.58
N ASP A 57 -8.45 -10.31 7.14
CA ASP A 57 -9.19 -9.91 8.33
C ASP A 57 -10.70 -9.91 8.08
N ARG A 58 -11.15 -9.47 6.90
CA ARG A 58 -12.56 -9.52 6.52
C ARG A 58 -13.06 -10.95 6.36
N ILE A 59 -12.24 -11.83 5.78
CA ILE A 59 -12.59 -13.25 5.66
C ILE A 59 -12.77 -13.87 7.05
N VAL A 60 -11.82 -13.67 7.95
CA VAL A 60 -11.88 -14.21 9.31
C VAL A 60 -13.05 -13.62 10.08
N MET A 61 -13.29 -12.30 10.01
CA MET A 61 -14.44 -11.62 10.61
C MET A 61 -15.77 -12.25 10.18
N LEU A 62 -15.95 -12.48 8.87
CA LEU A 62 -17.17 -13.10 8.35
C LEU A 62 -17.33 -14.55 8.78
N LEU A 63 -16.23 -15.32 8.82
CA LEU A 63 -16.25 -16.72 9.26
C LEU A 63 -16.51 -16.85 10.77
N ALA A 64 -16.04 -15.89 11.56
CA ALA A 64 -16.28 -15.81 12.99
C ALA A 64 -17.67 -15.24 13.34
N GLY A 65 -18.38 -14.66 12.37
CA GLY A 65 -19.69 -14.03 12.60
C GLY A 65 -19.59 -12.67 13.31
N GLU A 66 -18.43 -12.02 13.22
CA GLU A 66 -18.16 -10.76 13.90
C GLU A 66 -18.57 -9.54 13.06
N GLU A 67 -18.92 -8.44 13.72
CA GLU A 67 -19.35 -7.21 13.04
C GLU A 67 -18.19 -6.29 12.64
N THR A 68 -17.02 -6.47 13.26
CA THR A 68 -15.84 -5.62 13.07
C THR A 68 -14.57 -6.44 13.01
N ILE A 69 -13.63 -6.02 12.14
CA ILE A 69 -12.33 -6.67 12.00
C ILE A 69 -11.48 -6.59 13.28
N ARG A 70 -11.85 -5.70 14.21
CA ARG A 70 -11.15 -5.57 15.50
C ARG A 70 -11.28 -6.82 16.36
N GLU A 71 -12.36 -7.58 16.23
CA GLU A 71 -12.57 -8.83 17.00
C GLU A 71 -11.67 -9.97 16.51
N VAL A 72 -11.07 -9.84 15.33
CA VAL A 72 -10.21 -10.88 14.72
C VAL A 72 -8.75 -10.45 14.57
N ILE A 73 -8.39 -9.28 15.11
CA ILE A 73 -7.01 -8.78 15.17
C ILE A 73 -6.61 -8.75 16.64
N ALA A 74 -5.49 -9.39 17.00
CA ALA A 74 -5.06 -9.52 18.39
C ALA A 74 -4.83 -8.17 19.11
N PHE A 75 -4.28 -7.17 18.41
CA PHE A 75 -4.00 -5.83 18.94
C PHE A 75 -4.48 -4.76 17.94
N PRO A 76 -5.81 -4.53 17.84
CA PRO A 76 -6.39 -3.64 16.86
C PRO A 76 -6.09 -2.18 17.20
N LYS A 77 -6.20 -1.29 16.21
CA LYS A 77 -6.03 0.15 16.40
C LYS A 77 -7.38 0.87 16.43
N THR A 78 -7.41 2.02 17.10
CA THR A 78 -8.57 2.93 17.09
C THR A 78 -8.74 3.59 15.72
N GLN A 79 -9.82 4.35 15.52
CA GLN A 79 -10.02 5.11 14.27
C GLN A 79 -8.96 6.23 14.10
N ALA A 80 -8.34 6.67 15.19
CA ALA A 80 -7.25 7.63 15.19
C ALA A 80 -5.86 6.96 14.99
N ALA A 81 -5.83 5.70 14.54
CA ALA A 81 -4.63 4.89 14.37
C ALA A 81 -3.79 4.67 15.65
N MET A 82 -4.42 4.78 16.84
CA MET A 82 -3.74 4.57 18.13
C MET A 82 -3.86 3.12 18.61
N ASP A 83 -2.81 2.63 19.25
CA ASP A 83 -2.80 1.40 20.04
C ASP A 83 -2.97 1.75 21.51
N LEU A 84 -4.09 1.37 22.11
CA LEU A 84 -4.36 1.65 23.52
C LEU A 84 -3.68 0.66 24.46
N THR A 85 -3.32 -0.54 23.98
CA THR A 85 -2.62 -1.56 24.77
C THR A 85 -1.16 -1.17 25.00
N PHE A 86 -0.51 -0.64 23.97
CA PHE A 86 0.91 -0.25 24.01
C PHE A 86 1.14 1.26 24.09
N ASN A 87 0.07 2.06 24.14
CA ASN A 87 0.13 3.52 24.16
C ASN A 87 0.97 4.10 23.00
N ALA A 88 0.63 3.68 21.78
CA ALA A 88 1.33 4.07 20.54
C ALA A 88 0.41 4.86 19.59
N PRO A 89 0.95 5.79 18.77
CA PRO A 89 2.36 6.19 18.69
C PRO A 89 2.82 6.95 19.94
N SER A 90 4.14 6.98 20.15
CA SER A 90 4.78 7.69 21.27
C SER A 90 5.88 8.62 20.74
N PRO A 91 6.25 9.67 21.50
CA PRO A 91 7.39 10.50 21.15
C PRO A 91 8.69 9.68 21.03
N VAL A 92 9.60 10.14 20.18
CA VAL A 92 10.97 9.62 20.01
C VAL A 92 11.99 10.62 20.55
N THR A 93 13.22 10.17 20.81
CA THR A 93 14.27 11.08 21.30
C THR A 93 14.89 11.92 20.17
N GLU A 94 15.47 13.06 20.52
CA GLU A 94 16.22 13.90 19.58
C GLU A 94 17.43 13.16 18.96
N GLU A 95 18.05 12.25 19.70
CA GLU A 95 19.16 11.42 19.20
C GLU A 95 18.69 10.50 18.06
N GLN A 96 17.54 9.84 18.21
CA GLN A 96 16.95 8.99 17.16
C GLN A 96 16.57 9.80 15.92
N LEU A 97 16.03 11.00 16.12
CA LEU A 97 15.72 11.91 15.02
C LEU A 97 16.99 12.37 14.30
N ALA A 98 18.04 12.71 15.04
CA ALA A 98 19.32 13.14 14.49
C ALA A 98 20.01 12.01 13.70
N GLU A 99 19.97 10.77 14.19
CA GLU A 99 20.50 9.59 13.50
C GLU A 99 19.84 9.40 12.12
N LEU A 100 18.54 9.66 12.03
CA LEU A 100 17.76 9.55 10.79
C LEU A 100 17.78 10.84 9.94
N HIS A 101 18.53 11.86 10.35
CA HIS A 101 18.54 13.19 9.72
C HIS A 101 17.16 13.85 9.62
N LEU A 102 16.30 13.62 10.61
CA LEU A 102 14.95 14.16 10.70
C LEU A 102 14.88 15.32 11.70
N ARG A 103 13.90 16.20 11.49
CA ARG A 103 13.45 17.19 12.48
C ARG A 103 11.93 17.26 12.45
N LEU A 104 11.32 17.28 13.63
CA LEU A 104 9.89 17.53 13.75
C LEU A 104 9.63 19.01 13.47
N ARG A 105 8.61 19.29 12.66
CA ARG A 105 8.10 20.64 12.46
C ARG A 105 7.02 20.88 13.51
N GLU A 106 7.03 22.06 14.14
CA GLU A 106 5.93 22.45 15.01
C GLU A 106 4.61 22.48 14.21
N GLU A 107 3.57 21.88 14.77
CA GLU A 107 2.22 21.94 14.19
C GLU A 107 1.79 23.41 14.12
N SER A 108 1.42 23.87 12.91
CA SER A 108 0.93 25.23 12.66
C SER A 108 -0.57 25.31 12.88
#